data_AF-A0A4Y4JXS0-F1
#
_entry.id   AF-A0A4Y4JXS0-F1
#
_cell.length_a   1.000
_cell.length_b   1.000
_cell.length_c   1.000
_cell.angle_alpha   90.00
_cell.angle_beta   90.00
_cell.angle_gamma   90.00
#
_symmetry.space_group_name_H-M   'P 1'
#
loop_
_entity.id
_entity.type
_entity.pdbx_description
1 polymer ?
#
loop_
_entity_poly.entity_id
_entity_poly.type
_entity_poly.pdbx_seq_one_letter_code
_entity_poly.pdbx_strand_id
1 'polypeptide(L)'
;MPHDLEPDALRVELIELGDAFRAYQQRTEPDLAPLAELHERKARAFRQWADVSSDSSLRHEAHRAEKAAQTTREMHENRGGQPAGDTADDGPAVERLLTRNQAVHARTVLDYVAVHAPHPEAEVRLVVLMLTLRAARAGTGNITGQDLNGWLQNDAERVLQQLVAAGWLRLPGTVAEVMASRPEDPTAFTVPALLPDQPHPFAFGKTTRSRISGWAQKAVGDRKIRKKKLGAATRLLALYTAAHTHPDGQLGHLQDGGLHLDQVAAFCTLPPDEVAHHAELLVTADWLAVADTAGNRLRGQLAERVWPLGGLL
;
A
#
# COMPACT_ATOMS: atom_id res chain seq x y z
N MET A 1 -36.44 -23.86 -8.47
CA MET A 1 -37.02 -22.68 -7.82
C MET A 1 -38.35 -23.09 -7.23
N PRO A 2 -38.64 -22.83 -5.94
CA PRO A 2 -39.94 -23.12 -5.35
C PRO A 2 -41.04 -22.32 -6.07
N HIS A 3 -42.18 -22.95 -6.37
CA HIS A 3 -43.27 -22.31 -7.12
C HIS A 3 -44.10 -21.33 -6.27
N ASP A 4 -43.95 -21.33 -4.95
CA ASP A 4 -44.83 -20.61 -4.01
C ASP A 4 -44.21 -19.30 -3.45
N LEU A 5 -43.31 -18.68 -4.22
CA LEU A 5 -42.62 -17.44 -3.85
C LEU A 5 -43.47 -16.18 -4.07
N GLU A 6 -44.07 -15.64 -3.02
CA GLU A 6 -44.66 -14.30 -3.01
C GLU A 6 -43.70 -13.25 -2.41
N PRO A 7 -43.67 -12.02 -2.95
CA PRO A 7 -44.39 -11.54 -4.13
C PRO A 7 -43.80 -12.08 -5.44
N ASP A 8 -44.64 -12.25 -6.47
CA ASP A 8 -44.24 -12.77 -7.78
C ASP A 8 -43.03 -12.05 -8.39
N ALA A 9 -42.87 -10.76 -8.10
CA ALA A 9 -41.72 -9.94 -8.51
C ALA A 9 -40.37 -10.49 -7.99
N LEU A 10 -40.31 -11.03 -6.78
CA LEU A 10 -39.09 -11.64 -6.24
C LEU A 10 -38.77 -12.98 -6.92
N ARG A 11 -39.81 -13.75 -7.29
CA ARG A 11 -39.64 -14.99 -8.05
C ARG A 11 -39.05 -14.70 -9.43
N VAL A 12 -39.57 -13.69 -10.13
CA VAL A 12 -39.07 -13.24 -11.43
C VAL A 12 -37.62 -12.77 -11.32
N GLU A 13 -37.30 -11.93 -10.32
CA GLU A 13 -35.95 -11.43 -10.10
C GLU A 13 -34.92 -12.55 -9.88
N LEU A 14 -35.27 -13.62 -9.14
CA LEU A 14 -34.38 -14.76 -8.92
C LEU A 14 -34.17 -15.61 -10.17
N ILE A 15 -35.19 -15.73 -11.03
CA ILE A 15 -35.08 -16.41 -12.32
C ILE A 15 -34.13 -15.61 -13.22
N GLU A 16 -34.36 -14.31 -13.36
CA GLU A 16 -33.50 -13.42 -14.14
C GLU A 16 -32.06 -13.39 -13.64
N LEU A 17 -31.86 -13.36 -12.32
CA LEU A 17 -30.52 -13.48 -11.72
C LEU A 17 -29.87 -14.81 -12.07
N GLY A 18 -30.60 -15.92 -11.99
CA GLY A 18 -30.11 -17.25 -12.37
C GLY A 18 -29.67 -17.29 -13.85
N ASP A 19 -30.46 -16.70 -14.74
CA ASP A 19 -30.14 -16.59 -16.16
C ASP A 19 -28.93 -15.69 -16.40
N ALA A 20 -28.85 -14.55 -15.72
CA ALA A 20 -27.74 -13.62 -15.85
C ALA A 20 -26.40 -14.23 -15.34
N PHE A 21 -26.42 -14.98 -14.24
CA PHE A 21 -25.25 -15.74 -13.78
C PHE A 21 -24.84 -16.84 -14.76
N ARG A 22 -25.80 -17.55 -15.35
CA ARG A 22 -25.52 -18.58 -16.38
C ARG A 22 -24.93 -17.97 -17.64
N ALA A 23 -25.49 -16.86 -18.11
CA ALA A 23 -24.98 -16.11 -19.26
C ALA A 23 -23.56 -15.59 -18.98
N TYR A 24 -23.30 -15.10 -17.77
CA TYR A 24 -21.97 -14.70 -17.34
C TYR A 24 -20.97 -15.87 -17.35
N GLN A 25 -21.35 -17.04 -16.81
CA GLN A 25 -20.50 -18.25 -16.79
C GLN A 25 -20.16 -18.79 -18.19
N GLN A 26 -20.95 -18.46 -19.21
CA GLN A 26 -20.71 -18.85 -20.60
C GLN A 26 -19.77 -17.89 -21.34
N ARG A 27 -19.40 -16.75 -20.74
CA ARG A 27 -18.45 -15.82 -21.35
C ARG A 27 -17.06 -16.44 -21.40
N THR A 28 -16.38 -16.26 -22.53
CA THR A 28 -14.99 -16.66 -22.75
C THR A 28 -14.01 -15.85 -21.91
N GLU A 29 -14.35 -14.59 -21.63
CA GLU A 29 -13.55 -13.68 -20.81
C GLU A 29 -14.31 -13.30 -19.53
N PRO A 30 -13.78 -13.65 -18.34
CA PRO A 30 -14.41 -13.30 -17.07
C PRO A 30 -14.17 -11.82 -16.74
N ASP A 31 -15.18 -10.99 -16.96
CA ASP A 31 -15.18 -9.59 -16.55
C ASP A 31 -15.71 -9.42 -15.12
N LEU A 32 -14.83 -8.93 -14.24
CA LEU A 32 -15.13 -8.79 -12.83
C LEU A 32 -16.13 -7.67 -12.53
N ALA A 33 -16.25 -6.64 -13.38
CA ALA A 33 -17.20 -5.55 -13.13
C ALA A 33 -18.68 -6.01 -13.24
N PRO A 34 -19.12 -6.66 -14.33
CA PRO A 34 -20.44 -7.28 -14.43
C PRO A 34 -20.70 -8.33 -13.34
N LEU A 35 -19.69 -9.13 -12.97
CA LEU A 35 -19.85 -10.13 -11.91
C LEU A 35 -20.15 -9.49 -10.54
N ALA A 36 -19.49 -8.37 -10.23
CA ALA A 36 -19.76 -7.64 -9.00
C ALA A 36 -21.20 -7.09 -8.96
N GLU A 37 -21.71 -6.56 -10.07
CA GLU A 37 -23.08 -6.09 -10.20
C GLU A 37 -24.10 -7.23 -10.00
N LEU A 38 -23.84 -8.40 -10.57
CA LEU A 38 -24.69 -9.58 -10.37
C LEU A 38 -24.74 -10.01 -8.90
N HIS A 39 -23.60 -9.99 -8.20
CA HIS A 39 -23.55 -10.28 -6.77
C HIS A 39 -24.30 -9.23 -5.93
N GLU A 40 -24.24 -7.95 -6.30
CA GLU A 40 -24.98 -6.90 -5.59
C GLU A 40 -26.49 -7.03 -5.82
N ARG A 41 -26.90 -7.29 -7.06
CA ARG A 41 -28.29 -7.53 -7.43
C ARG A 41 -28.85 -8.74 -6.68
N LYS A 42 -28.06 -9.83 -6.57
CA LYS A 42 -28.38 -10.99 -5.71
C LYS A 42 -28.51 -10.63 -4.22
N ALA A 43 -27.62 -9.80 -3.68
CA ALA A 43 -27.70 -9.35 -2.29
C ALA A 43 -28.98 -8.57 -2.00
N ARG A 44 -29.37 -7.65 -2.91
CA ARG A 44 -30.62 -6.88 -2.79
C ARG A 44 -31.85 -7.78 -2.84
N ALA A 45 -31.91 -8.71 -3.79
CA ALA A 45 -33.03 -9.65 -3.92
C ALA A 45 -33.21 -10.51 -2.65
N PHE A 46 -32.12 -11.04 -2.09
CA PHE A 46 -32.18 -11.82 -0.85
C PHE A 46 -32.54 -10.98 0.38
N ARG A 47 -32.10 -9.72 0.44
CA ARG A 47 -32.48 -8.80 1.54
C ARG A 47 -33.97 -8.50 1.50
N GLN A 48 -34.50 -8.14 0.32
CA GLN A 48 -35.92 -7.88 0.12
C GLN A 48 -36.78 -9.10 0.47
N TRP A 49 -36.36 -10.30 0.07
CA TRP A 49 -37.08 -11.51 0.43
C TRP A 49 -37.02 -11.79 1.93
N ALA A 50 -35.86 -11.64 2.56
CA ALA A 50 -35.74 -11.79 4.00
C ALA A 50 -36.62 -10.82 4.81
N ASP A 51 -36.88 -9.63 4.28
CA ASP A 51 -37.75 -8.64 4.91
C ASP A 51 -39.23 -9.04 4.84
N VAL A 52 -39.65 -9.69 3.74
CA VAL A 52 -41.02 -10.20 3.58
C VAL A 52 -41.24 -11.50 4.37
N SER A 53 -40.29 -12.43 4.33
CA SER A 53 -40.43 -13.75 4.97
C SER A 53 -39.97 -13.78 6.43
N SER A 54 -39.31 -12.72 6.91
CA SER A 54 -38.59 -12.68 8.19
C SER A 54 -37.54 -13.80 8.34
N ASP A 55 -37.04 -14.35 7.24
CA ASP A 55 -36.09 -15.46 7.25
C ASP A 55 -34.65 -14.96 7.48
N SER A 56 -34.11 -15.29 8.66
CA SER A 56 -32.73 -14.94 9.02
C SER A 56 -31.68 -15.60 8.11
N SER A 57 -31.96 -16.76 7.51
CA SER A 57 -31.02 -17.43 6.60
C SER A 57 -30.80 -16.64 5.32
N LEU A 58 -31.86 -16.02 4.78
CA LEU A 58 -31.79 -15.15 3.61
C LEU A 58 -31.01 -13.86 3.90
N ARG A 59 -31.06 -13.33 5.13
CA ARG A 59 -30.21 -12.20 5.53
C ARG A 59 -28.72 -12.57 5.49
N HIS A 60 -28.36 -13.78 5.94
CA HIS A 60 -26.98 -14.26 5.86
C HIS A 60 -26.54 -14.47 4.40
N GLU A 61 -27.42 -14.98 3.53
CA GLU A 61 -27.14 -15.09 2.09
C GLU A 61 -26.97 -13.72 1.42
N ALA A 62 -27.81 -12.75 1.77
CA ALA A 62 -27.66 -11.37 1.29
C ALA A 62 -26.30 -10.79 1.68
N HIS A 63 -25.89 -10.97 2.94
CA HIS A 63 -24.59 -10.52 3.43
C HIS A 63 -23.41 -11.24 2.74
N ARG A 64 -23.54 -12.54 2.45
CA ARG A 64 -22.54 -13.28 1.65
C ARG A 64 -22.43 -12.74 0.23
N ALA A 65 -23.56 -12.49 -0.43
CA ALA A 65 -23.58 -11.94 -1.79
C ALA A 65 -23.00 -10.52 -1.83
N GLU A 66 -23.27 -9.69 -0.82
CA GLU A 66 -22.68 -8.36 -0.66
C GLU A 66 -21.15 -8.44 -0.50
N LYS A 67 -20.65 -9.35 0.35
CA LYS A 67 -19.20 -9.62 0.46
C LYS A 67 -18.59 -10.14 -0.84
N ALA A 68 -19.32 -10.94 -1.62
CA ALA A 68 -18.86 -11.41 -2.92
C ALA A 68 -18.78 -10.27 -3.93
N ALA A 69 -19.77 -9.37 -3.96
CA ALA A 69 -19.75 -8.16 -4.79
C ALA A 69 -18.54 -7.28 -4.43
N GLN A 70 -18.35 -7.00 -3.15
CA GLN A 70 -17.21 -6.21 -2.66
C GLN A 70 -15.88 -6.86 -3.05
N THR A 71 -15.69 -8.15 -2.75
CA THR A 71 -14.47 -8.89 -3.11
C THR A 71 -14.20 -8.82 -4.61
N THR A 72 -15.24 -8.96 -5.43
CA THR A 72 -15.11 -8.94 -6.90
C THR A 72 -14.70 -7.55 -7.41
N ARG A 73 -15.26 -6.48 -6.83
CA ARG A 73 -14.81 -5.09 -7.13
C ARG A 73 -13.37 -4.87 -6.72
N GLU A 74 -13.00 -5.28 -5.51
CA GLU A 74 -11.63 -5.16 -5.03
C GLU A 74 -10.66 -5.93 -5.95
N MET A 75 -11.04 -7.12 -6.43
CA MET A 75 -10.26 -7.85 -7.43
C MET A 75 -10.17 -7.12 -8.76
N HIS A 76 -11.27 -6.53 -9.23
CA HIS A 76 -11.30 -5.73 -10.46
C HIS A 76 -10.39 -4.50 -10.35
N GLU A 77 -10.53 -3.72 -9.28
CA GLU A 77 -9.72 -2.53 -9.02
C GLU A 77 -8.23 -2.85 -8.85
N ASN A 78 -7.90 -3.98 -8.20
CA ASN A 78 -6.51 -4.43 -8.09
C ASN A 78 -5.93 -4.91 -9.44
N ARG A 79 -6.78 -5.33 -10.39
CA ARG A 79 -6.39 -5.70 -11.76
C ARG A 79 -6.38 -4.53 -12.74
N GLY A 80 -7.21 -3.50 -12.50
CA GLY A 80 -7.49 -2.37 -13.38
C GLY A 80 -6.37 -1.35 -13.58
N GLY A 81 -5.14 -1.83 -13.78
CA GLY A 81 -4.05 -1.05 -14.39
C GLY A 81 -4.10 -1.02 -15.93
N GLN A 82 -5.21 -1.43 -16.54
CA GLN A 82 -5.49 -1.23 -17.96
C GLN A 82 -6.52 -0.09 -18.09
N PRO A 83 -6.26 0.92 -18.94
CA PRO A 83 -7.27 1.92 -19.22
C PRO A 83 -8.48 1.22 -19.84
N ALA A 84 -9.67 1.52 -19.31
CA ALA A 84 -10.93 1.20 -19.99
C ALA A 84 -11.01 2.09 -21.24
N GLY A 85 -10.42 1.62 -22.32
CA GLY A 85 -10.44 2.24 -23.64
C GLY A 85 -10.34 1.15 -24.68
N ASP A 86 -11.35 1.10 -25.56
CA ASP A 86 -11.50 0.15 -26.66
C ASP A 86 -10.27 0.13 -27.58
N THR A 87 -9.27 -0.66 -27.24
CA THR A 87 -8.36 -1.31 -28.18
C THR A 87 -7.79 -2.52 -27.47
N ALA A 88 -7.93 -3.68 -28.10
CA ALA A 88 -7.31 -4.93 -27.71
C ALA A 88 -5.78 -4.82 -27.78
N ASP A 89 -5.17 -4.13 -26.82
CA ASP A 89 -3.74 -4.18 -26.57
C ASP A 89 -3.51 -5.03 -25.32
N ASP A 90 -3.20 -6.30 -25.56
CA ASP A 90 -2.96 -7.37 -24.60
C ASP A 90 -1.57 -7.19 -23.95
N GLY A 91 -1.33 -5.99 -23.40
CA GLY A 91 -0.15 -5.70 -22.60
C GLY A 91 -0.17 -6.52 -21.32
N PRO A 92 0.96 -7.10 -20.89
CA PRO A 92 0.98 -7.97 -19.71
C PRO A 92 0.53 -7.18 -18.48
N ALA A 93 -0.53 -7.68 -17.82
CA ALA A 93 -1.03 -7.13 -16.58
C ALA A 93 0.12 -7.02 -15.56
N VAL A 94 0.45 -5.80 -15.14
CA VAL A 94 1.54 -5.55 -14.21
C VAL A 94 1.18 -6.15 -12.85
N GLU A 95 1.89 -7.19 -12.43
CA GLU A 95 1.70 -7.79 -11.10
C GLU A 95 2.18 -6.80 -10.01
N ARG A 96 1.22 -6.17 -9.32
CA ARG A 96 1.51 -5.20 -8.25
C ARG A 96 1.83 -5.90 -6.94
N LEU A 97 2.80 -5.36 -6.20
CA LEU A 97 3.22 -5.91 -4.92
C LEU A 97 2.23 -5.63 -3.80
N LEU A 98 1.54 -4.48 -3.88
CA LEU A 98 0.48 -4.08 -2.97
C LEU A 98 -0.86 -4.04 -3.70
N THR A 99 -1.91 -4.48 -3.00
CA THR A 99 -3.28 -4.15 -3.38
C THR A 99 -3.59 -2.70 -3.01
N ARG A 100 -4.65 -2.11 -3.58
CA ARG A 100 -5.11 -0.75 -3.25
C ARG A 100 -5.32 -0.56 -1.73
N ASN A 101 -5.99 -1.51 -1.07
CA ASN A 101 -6.18 -1.50 0.38
C ASN A 101 -4.86 -1.58 1.16
N GLN A 102 -3.90 -2.39 0.71
CA GLN A 102 -2.57 -2.43 1.34
C GLN A 102 -1.80 -1.13 1.15
N ALA A 103 -1.98 -0.44 0.02
CA ALA A 103 -1.35 0.83 -0.24
C ALA A 103 -1.96 1.98 0.57
N VAL A 104 -3.27 1.96 0.84
CA VAL A 104 -3.90 2.87 1.83
C VAL A 104 -3.21 2.72 3.18
N HIS A 105 -3.05 1.49 3.68
CA HIS A 105 -2.33 1.24 4.93
C HIS A 105 -0.86 1.65 4.86
N ALA A 106 -0.19 1.50 3.72
CA ALA A 106 1.18 1.98 3.53
C ALA A 106 1.24 3.51 3.73
N ARG A 107 0.34 4.26 3.10
CA ARG A 107 0.23 5.72 3.26
C ARG A 107 -0.06 6.13 4.70
N THR A 108 -0.96 5.42 5.40
CA THR A 108 -1.19 5.65 6.85
C THR A 108 0.10 5.50 7.68
N VAL A 109 0.98 4.55 7.35
CA VAL A 109 2.27 4.41 8.02
C VAL A 109 3.21 5.56 7.66
N LEU A 110 3.22 6.03 6.40
CA LEU A 110 4.02 7.20 5.99
C LEU A 110 3.58 8.45 6.77
N ASP A 111 2.27 8.70 6.88
CA ASP A 111 1.70 9.82 7.62
C ASP A 111 2.06 9.74 9.11
N TYR A 112 1.94 8.55 9.71
CA TYR A 112 2.32 8.33 11.10
C TYR A 112 3.80 8.68 11.33
N VAL A 113 4.70 8.17 10.48
CA VAL A 113 6.14 8.41 10.60
C VAL A 113 6.48 9.89 10.40
N ALA A 114 5.75 10.57 9.51
CA ALA A 114 5.99 11.98 9.24
C ALA A 114 5.85 12.86 10.49
N VAL A 115 4.92 12.47 11.37
CA VAL A 115 4.58 13.17 12.61
C VAL A 115 5.38 12.65 13.82
N HIS A 116 5.72 11.36 13.85
CA HIS A 116 6.26 10.70 15.05
C HIS A 116 7.76 10.39 15.02
N ALA A 117 8.48 10.81 13.98
CA ALA A 117 9.95 10.73 13.97
C ALA A 117 10.53 11.69 15.02
N PRO A 118 11.41 11.23 15.94
CA PRO A 118 11.90 12.05 17.05
C PRO A 118 12.90 13.13 16.63
N HIS A 119 13.46 13.04 15.42
CA HIS A 119 14.39 14.01 14.87
C HIS A 119 14.11 14.28 13.38
N PRO A 120 14.50 15.46 12.85
CA PRO A 120 14.09 15.90 11.52
C PRO A 120 14.96 15.35 10.38
N GLU A 121 16.03 14.61 10.64
CA GLU A 121 16.95 14.13 9.60
C GLU A 121 16.33 13.00 8.75
N ALA A 122 16.70 12.96 7.46
CA ALA A 122 16.20 11.97 6.51
C ALA A 122 16.59 10.54 6.93
N GLU A 123 17.80 10.36 7.45
CA GLU A 123 18.31 9.08 7.92
C GLU A 123 17.48 8.56 9.09
N VAL A 124 17.14 9.45 10.03
CA VAL A 124 16.27 9.14 11.17
C VAL A 124 14.89 8.74 10.65
N ARG A 125 14.31 9.54 9.75
CA ARG A 125 12.98 9.25 9.19
C ARG A 125 12.92 7.93 8.44
N LEU A 126 13.95 7.61 7.66
CA LEU A 126 14.04 6.33 6.97
C LEU A 126 14.09 5.16 7.95
N VAL A 127 14.91 5.23 9.00
CA VAL A 127 14.97 4.15 10.00
C VAL A 127 13.67 4.04 10.79
N VAL A 128 13.11 5.16 11.24
CA VAL A 128 11.82 5.20 11.95
C VAL A 128 10.74 4.52 11.13
N LEU A 129 10.68 4.80 9.82
CA LEU A 129 9.76 4.12 8.91
C LEU A 129 9.98 2.61 8.87
N MET A 130 11.21 2.17 8.63
CA MET A 130 11.51 0.74 8.47
C MET A 130 11.26 -0.05 9.77
N LEU A 131 11.61 0.54 10.92
CA LEU A 131 11.35 -0.03 12.24
C LEU A 131 9.86 -0.02 12.58
N THR A 132 9.13 1.06 12.28
CA THR A 132 7.68 1.14 12.45
C THR A 132 6.98 0.04 11.68
N LEU A 133 7.33 -0.18 10.41
CA LEU A 133 6.76 -1.27 9.61
C LEU A 133 7.01 -2.66 10.20
N ARG A 134 8.19 -2.89 10.78
CA ARG A 134 8.54 -4.16 11.42
C ARG A 134 7.82 -4.35 12.77
N ALA A 135 7.65 -3.27 13.53
CA ALA A 135 7.01 -3.26 14.85
C ALA A 135 5.49 -3.01 14.82
N ALA A 136 4.92 -2.68 13.66
CA ALA A 136 3.57 -2.13 13.50
C ALA A 136 2.45 -2.93 14.16
N ARG A 137 2.62 -4.23 14.43
CA ARG A 137 1.58 -5.07 15.04
C ARG A 137 1.70 -5.21 16.57
N ALA A 138 2.92 -5.23 17.10
CA ALA A 138 3.17 -5.68 18.46
C ALA A 138 4.07 -4.73 19.26
N GLY A 139 4.49 -3.61 18.65
CA GLY A 139 5.50 -2.73 19.18
C GLY A 139 6.90 -3.31 19.19
N THR A 140 7.09 -4.53 18.68
CA THR A 140 8.38 -5.22 18.66
C THR A 140 8.71 -5.77 17.28
N GLY A 141 10.00 -5.84 16.97
CA GLY A 141 10.51 -6.41 15.74
C GLY A 141 11.95 -6.86 15.89
N ASN A 142 12.54 -7.31 14.78
CA ASN A 142 13.94 -7.71 14.72
C ASN A 142 14.70 -6.85 13.70
N ILE A 143 15.96 -6.54 14.01
CA ILE A 143 16.89 -5.85 13.12
C ILE A 143 18.27 -6.47 13.19
N THR A 144 19.03 -6.27 12.11
CA THR A 144 20.44 -6.62 12.04
C THR A 144 21.29 -5.40 11.71
N GLY A 145 22.58 -5.44 12.01
CA GLY A 145 23.54 -4.45 11.51
C GLY A 145 23.53 -4.36 9.98
N GLN A 146 23.31 -5.49 9.30
CA GLN A 146 23.20 -5.54 7.84
C GLN A 146 21.97 -4.77 7.31
N ASP A 147 20.83 -4.86 7.99
CA ASP A 147 19.64 -4.07 7.63
C ASP A 147 19.94 -2.58 7.71
N LEU A 148 20.48 -2.13 8.84
CA LEU A 148 20.78 -0.73 9.12
C LEU A 148 21.81 -0.16 8.14
N ASN A 149 22.91 -0.88 7.91
CA ASN A 149 23.93 -0.49 6.93
C ASN A 149 23.37 -0.47 5.50
N GLY A 150 22.43 -1.36 5.18
CA GLY A 150 21.71 -1.37 3.92
C GLY A 150 20.89 -0.11 3.69
N TRP A 151 20.29 0.44 4.75
CA TRP A 151 19.46 1.64 4.70
C TRP A 151 20.26 2.95 4.78
N LEU A 152 21.25 3.02 5.68
CA LEU A 152 21.91 4.25 6.11
C LEU A 152 23.37 4.41 5.70
N GLN A 153 23.94 3.47 4.95
CA GLN A 153 25.36 3.50 4.60
C GLN A 153 26.24 3.66 5.87
N ASN A 154 26.83 4.83 6.12
CA ASN A 154 27.76 5.08 7.24
C ASN A 154 27.10 5.68 8.48
N ASP A 155 25.80 6.04 8.42
CA ASP A 155 25.11 6.75 9.51
C ASP A 155 24.37 5.82 10.50
N ALA A 156 24.41 4.52 10.27
CA ALA A 156 23.62 3.53 11.00
C ALA A 156 23.78 3.61 12.52
N GLU A 157 25.02 3.65 13.01
CA GLU A 157 25.32 3.66 14.44
C GLU A 157 24.85 4.96 15.11
N ARG A 158 25.17 6.11 14.49
CA ARG A 158 24.77 7.45 14.95
C ARG A 158 23.24 7.56 15.08
N VAL A 159 22.51 7.14 14.05
CA VAL A 159 21.04 7.21 14.05
C VAL A 159 20.45 6.27 15.10
N LEU A 160 21.00 5.07 15.27
CA LEU A 160 20.52 4.14 16.29
C LEU A 160 20.73 4.71 17.70
N GLN A 161 21.89 5.34 17.96
CA GLN A 161 22.16 6.05 19.21
C GLN A 161 21.16 7.18 19.46
N GLN A 162 20.86 8.01 18.44
CA GLN A 162 19.87 9.08 18.54
C GLN A 162 18.48 8.53 18.93
N LEU A 163 18.02 7.47 18.26
CA LEU A 163 16.71 6.86 18.55
C LEU A 163 16.61 6.26 19.96
N VAL A 164 17.69 5.67 20.45
CA VAL A 164 17.76 5.14 21.83
C VAL A 164 17.80 6.28 22.85
N ALA A 165 18.62 7.31 22.61
CA ALA A 165 18.73 8.47 23.49
C ALA A 165 17.41 9.25 23.59
N ALA A 166 16.64 9.32 22.50
CA ALA A 166 15.30 9.90 22.48
C ALA A 166 14.23 9.02 23.16
N GLY A 167 14.58 7.80 23.59
CA GLY A 167 13.63 6.83 24.17
C GLY A 167 12.62 6.28 23.16
N TRP A 168 12.77 6.60 21.86
CA TRP A 168 11.90 6.15 20.78
C TRP A 168 12.12 4.65 20.49
N LEU A 169 13.36 4.19 20.61
CA LEU A 169 13.75 2.79 20.45
C LEU A 169 14.32 2.20 21.75
N ARG A 170 13.88 1.01 22.12
CA ARG A 170 14.50 0.22 23.19
C ARG A 170 15.18 -1.02 22.61
N LEU A 171 16.40 -1.26 23.06
CA LEU A 171 17.23 -2.41 22.71
C LEU A 171 17.52 -3.24 23.97
N PRO A 172 17.65 -4.56 23.88
CA PRO A 172 18.04 -5.42 25.00
C PRO A 172 19.52 -5.30 25.37
N GLY A 173 20.33 -4.68 24.50
CA GLY A 173 21.77 -4.53 24.64
C GLY A 173 22.28 -3.20 24.06
N THR A 174 23.56 -3.15 23.75
CA THR A 174 24.20 -1.93 23.23
C THR A 174 23.97 -1.74 21.72
N VAL A 175 24.12 -0.50 21.24
CA VAL A 175 24.12 -0.19 19.81
C VAL A 175 25.21 -1.00 19.07
N ALA A 176 26.40 -1.12 19.65
CA ALA A 176 27.50 -1.88 19.04
C ALA A 176 27.15 -3.36 18.86
N GLU A 177 26.45 -3.97 19.82
CA GLU A 177 25.95 -5.35 19.71
C GLU A 177 24.93 -5.48 18.57
N VAL A 178 24.02 -4.51 18.40
CA VAL A 178 23.09 -4.49 17.26
C VAL A 178 23.86 -4.40 15.94
N MET A 179 24.87 -3.52 15.86
CA MET A 179 25.67 -3.37 14.64
C MET A 179 26.49 -4.63 14.29
N ALA A 180 26.87 -5.43 15.30
CA ALA A 180 27.57 -6.69 15.14
C ALA A 180 26.64 -7.89 14.87
N SER A 181 25.33 -7.75 15.08
CA SER A 181 24.34 -8.82 14.90
C SER A 181 24.26 -9.32 13.45
N ARG A 182 23.88 -10.60 13.31
CA ARG A 182 23.82 -11.30 12.02
C ARG A 182 22.41 -11.78 11.73
N PRO A 183 22.07 -12.12 10.47
CA PRO A 183 20.75 -12.66 10.12
C PRO A 183 20.34 -13.90 10.92
N GLU A 184 21.30 -14.73 11.34
CA GLU A 184 21.06 -15.93 12.13
C GLU A 184 20.71 -15.63 13.60
N ASP A 185 21.12 -14.45 14.10
CA ASP A 185 20.88 -13.99 15.47
C ASP A 185 20.54 -12.49 15.45
N PRO A 186 19.34 -12.11 14.97
CA PRO A 186 18.96 -10.73 14.83
C PRO A 186 18.58 -10.14 16.19
N THR A 187 18.92 -8.88 16.42
CA THR A 187 18.57 -8.20 17.66
C THR A 187 17.08 -7.83 17.68
N ALA A 188 16.37 -8.26 18.71
CA ALA A 188 15.02 -7.79 18.99
C ALA A 188 15.05 -6.30 19.41
N PHE A 189 14.02 -5.55 19.03
CA PHE A 189 13.84 -4.17 19.44
C PHE A 189 12.39 -3.90 19.80
N THR A 190 12.17 -2.82 20.56
CA THR A 190 10.84 -2.35 20.95
C THR A 190 10.68 -0.87 20.63
N VAL A 191 9.56 -0.50 20.01
CA VAL A 191 9.08 0.88 19.84
C VAL A 191 7.94 1.07 20.84
N PRO A 192 8.16 1.77 21.97
CA PRO A 192 7.19 1.82 23.07
C PRO A 192 5.81 2.35 22.66
N ALA A 193 5.76 3.34 21.78
CA ALA A 193 4.51 3.94 21.29
C ALA A 193 3.63 2.98 20.46
N LEU A 194 4.19 1.84 20.02
CA LEU A 194 3.49 0.85 19.19
C LEU A 194 3.09 -0.41 19.98
N LEU A 195 3.37 -0.45 21.28
CA LEU A 195 2.99 -1.59 22.13
C LEU A 195 1.45 -1.70 22.26
N PRO A 196 0.89 -2.91 22.44
CA PRO A 196 -0.56 -3.12 22.47
C PRO A 196 -1.29 -2.51 23.68
N ASP A 197 -0.56 -2.07 24.70
CA ASP A 197 -1.09 -1.37 25.87
C ASP A 197 -1.40 0.11 25.60
N GLN A 198 -1.03 0.61 24.43
CA GLN A 198 -1.36 1.94 23.92
C GLN A 198 -2.45 1.89 22.85
N PRO A 199 -3.16 3.01 22.58
CA PRO A 199 -4.01 3.12 21.40
C PRO A 199 -3.23 2.78 20.14
N HIS A 200 -3.59 1.68 19.49
CA HIS A 200 -2.79 1.14 18.40
C HIS A 200 -3.04 1.93 17.10
N PRO A 201 -2.00 2.53 16.47
CA PRO A 201 -2.20 3.44 15.34
C PRO A 201 -2.57 2.72 14.03
N PHE A 202 -2.47 1.39 13.98
CA PHE A 202 -2.63 0.62 12.76
C PHE A 202 -3.69 -0.47 12.91
N ALA A 203 -4.69 -0.49 12.03
CA ALA A 203 -5.78 -1.48 12.08
C ALA A 203 -5.52 -2.76 11.25
N PHE A 204 -4.30 -2.98 10.74
CA PHE A 204 -4.01 -4.05 9.79
C PHE A 204 -3.35 -5.30 10.40
N GLY A 205 -3.69 -6.46 9.86
CA GLY A 205 -3.19 -7.76 10.32
C GLY A 205 -1.77 -8.12 9.86
N LYS A 206 -1.28 -9.29 10.30
CA LYS A 206 0.07 -9.82 10.03
C LYS A 206 0.41 -9.86 8.53
N THR A 207 -0.52 -10.32 7.69
CA THR A 207 -0.30 -10.48 6.25
C THR A 207 -0.07 -9.13 5.56
N THR A 208 -0.95 -8.16 5.82
CA THR A 208 -0.83 -6.79 5.31
C THR A 208 0.46 -6.14 5.78
N ARG A 209 0.79 -6.25 7.08
CA ARG A 209 2.06 -5.75 7.63
C ARG A 209 3.26 -6.32 6.87
N SER A 210 3.28 -7.65 6.65
CA SER A 210 4.37 -8.31 5.93
C SER A 210 4.51 -7.84 4.48
N ARG A 211 3.37 -7.63 3.79
CA ARG A 211 3.34 -7.13 2.41
C ARG A 211 3.89 -5.70 2.32
N ILE A 212 3.42 -4.79 3.17
CA ILE A 212 3.86 -3.39 3.19
C ILE A 212 5.34 -3.29 3.58
N SER A 213 5.76 -4.02 4.61
CA SER A 213 7.18 -4.04 5.02
C SER A 213 8.09 -4.58 3.90
N GLY A 214 7.67 -5.63 3.19
CA GLY A 214 8.42 -6.17 2.05
C GLY A 214 8.45 -5.22 0.84
N TRP A 215 7.34 -4.53 0.58
CA TRP A 215 7.26 -3.48 -0.45
C TRP A 215 8.22 -2.33 -0.15
N ALA A 216 8.21 -1.80 1.07
CA ALA A 216 9.10 -0.71 1.47
C ALA A 216 10.58 -1.12 1.39
N GLN A 217 10.91 -2.34 1.84
CA GLN A 217 12.27 -2.88 1.73
C GLN A 217 12.73 -2.98 0.26
N LYS A 218 11.84 -3.37 -0.66
CA LYS A 218 12.16 -3.42 -2.10
C LYS A 218 12.34 -2.05 -2.72
N ALA A 219 11.53 -1.07 -2.35
CA ALA A 219 11.66 0.30 -2.83
C ALA A 219 12.95 0.98 -2.34
N VAL A 220 13.18 0.98 -1.02
CA VAL A 220 14.39 1.55 -0.39
C VAL A 220 15.65 0.79 -0.84
N GLY A 221 15.54 -0.52 -1.02
CA GLY A 221 16.61 -1.41 -1.44
C GLY A 221 16.78 -1.58 -2.94
N ASP A 222 16.12 -0.75 -3.77
CA ASP A 222 16.17 -0.86 -5.22
C ASP A 222 17.62 -0.87 -5.73
N ARG A 223 17.88 -1.78 -6.68
CA ARG A 223 19.25 -2.05 -7.15
C ARG A 223 19.90 -0.81 -7.77
N LYS A 224 19.17 0.00 -8.53
CA LYS A 224 19.73 1.18 -9.20
C LYS A 224 19.95 2.32 -8.22
N ILE A 225 19.01 2.53 -7.30
CA ILE A 225 19.15 3.48 -6.17
C ILE A 225 20.39 3.13 -5.34
N ARG A 226 20.56 1.86 -4.96
CA ARG A 226 21.75 1.40 -4.22
C ARG A 226 23.04 1.55 -5.01
N LYS A 227 23.04 1.20 -6.31
CA LYS A 227 24.23 1.33 -7.18
C LYS A 227 24.69 2.78 -7.31
N LYS A 228 23.74 3.72 -7.38
CA LYS A 228 24.00 5.17 -7.42
C LYS A 228 24.31 5.77 -6.04
N LYS A 229 24.27 4.97 -4.97
CA LYS A 229 24.51 5.39 -3.58
C LYS A 229 23.63 6.56 -3.13
N LEU A 230 22.39 6.62 -3.61
CA LEU A 230 21.48 7.70 -3.25
C LEU A 230 21.19 7.67 -1.74
N GLY A 231 21.16 8.86 -1.13
CA GLY A 231 20.98 9.06 0.32
C GLY A 231 19.55 8.83 0.80
N ALA A 232 19.35 9.00 2.11
CA ALA A 232 18.06 8.69 2.76
C ALA A 232 16.91 9.53 2.19
N ALA A 233 17.10 10.83 1.96
CA ALA A 233 16.07 11.71 1.42
C ALA A 233 15.59 11.27 0.03
N THR A 234 16.50 10.89 -0.87
CA THR A 234 16.13 10.37 -2.21
C THR A 234 15.42 9.01 -2.12
N ARG A 235 15.79 8.17 -1.16
CA ARG A 235 15.12 6.87 -0.92
C ARG A 235 13.72 7.06 -0.35
N LEU A 236 13.52 8.05 0.53
CA LEU A 236 12.21 8.45 1.02
C LEU A 236 11.35 9.00 -0.13
N LEU A 237 11.92 9.82 -1.02
CA LEU A 237 11.22 10.32 -2.21
C LEU A 237 10.82 9.18 -3.16
N ALA A 238 11.71 8.20 -3.37
CA ALA A 238 11.39 7.02 -4.16
C ALA A 238 10.18 6.27 -3.58
N LEU A 239 10.20 6.00 -2.28
CA LEU A 239 9.10 5.32 -1.62
C LEU A 239 7.80 6.14 -1.64
N TYR A 240 7.88 7.44 -1.38
CA TYR A 240 6.73 8.33 -1.35
C TYR A 240 6.07 8.43 -2.72
N THR A 241 6.86 8.58 -3.78
CA THR A 241 6.36 8.58 -5.17
C THR A 241 5.69 7.25 -5.50
N ALA A 242 6.30 6.10 -5.15
CA ALA A 242 5.68 4.79 -5.33
C ALA A 242 4.37 4.61 -4.54
N ALA A 243 4.27 5.14 -3.32
CA ALA A 243 3.03 5.07 -2.52
C ALA A 243 1.89 5.90 -3.11
N HIS A 244 2.23 6.94 -3.88
CA HIS A 244 1.29 7.92 -4.43
C HIS A 244 1.34 7.91 -5.95
N THR A 245 1.16 6.73 -6.53
CA THR A 245 1.10 6.53 -7.99
C THR A 245 -0.25 5.96 -8.41
N HIS A 246 -0.80 6.48 -9.50
CA HIS A 246 -1.93 5.92 -10.21
C HIS A 246 -1.54 4.59 -10.92
N PRO A 247 -2.49 3.69 -11.26
CA PRO A 247 -2.19 2.44 -11.97
C PRO A 247 -1.36 2.59 -13.26
N ASP A 248 -1.45 3.67 -14.01
CA ASP A 248 -0.64 3.94 -15.21
C ASP A 248 0.79 4.44 -14.92
N GLY A 249 1.17 4.51 -13.63
CA GLY A 249 2.49 4.96 -13.22
C GLY A 249 2.60 6.47 -12.99
N GLN A 250 1.54 7.26 -13.25
CA GLN A 250 1.58 8.71 -13.02
C GLN A 250 1.56 9.06 -11.52
N LEU A 251 2.29 10.11 -11.14
CA LEU A 251 2.36 10.56 -9.75
C LEU A 251 1.13 11.39 -9.36
N GLY A 252 0.56 11.09 -8.18
CA GLY A 252 -0.60 11.78 -7.61
C GLY A 252 -1.94 11.31 -8.15
N HIS A 253 -3.02 11.87 -7.61
CA HIS A 253 -4.36 11.66 -8.16
C HIS A 253 -4.50 12.45 -9.46
N LEU A 254 -5.26 11.91 -10.42
CA LEU A 254 -5.50 12.56 -11.72
C LEU A 254 -6.08 13.98 -11.57
N GLN A 255 -6.89 14.21 -10.54
CA GLN A 255 -7.51 15.50 -10.26
C GLN A 255 -6.54 16.54 -9.70
N ASP A 256 -5.45 16.10 -9.06
CA ASP A 256 -4.51 16.98 -8.36
C ASP A 256 -3.37 17.48 -9.26
N GLY A 257 -3.19 16.84 -10.42
CA GLY A 257 -2.16 17.19 -11.39
C GLY A 257 -0.73 17.04 -10.86
N GLY A 258 -0.51 16.08 -9.95
CA GLY A 258 0.78 15.78 -9.31
C GLY A 258 0.76 15.84 -7.78
N LEU A 259 1.85 15.43 -7.15
CA LEU A 259 2.03 15.48 -5.69
C LEU A 259 2.33 16.91 -5.24
N HIS A 260 1.77 17.35 -4.11
CA HIS A 260 2.11 18.66 -3.55
C HIS A 260 3.58 18.69 -3.09
N LEU A 261 4.38 19.66 -3.57
CA LEU A 261 5.80 19.72 -3.20
C LEU A 261 6.01 19.90 -1.70
N ASP A 262 5.19 20.70 -1.03
CA ASP A 262 5.32 20.93 0.42
C ASP A 262 5.16 19.63 1.23
N GLN A 263 4.23 18.75 0.81
CA GLN A 263 4.01 17.46 1.45
C GLN A 263 5.16 16.49 1.16
N VAL A 264 5.63 16.46 -0.10
CA VAL A 264 6.79 15.66 -0.52
C VAL A 264 8.04 16.08 0.24
N ALA A 265 8.31 17.39 0.30
CA ALA A 265 9.45 18.00 0.98
C ALA A 265 9.42 17.68 2.49
N ALA A 266 8.27 17.90 3.14
CA ALA A 266 8.09 17.60 4.55
C ALA A 266 8.28 16.10 4.86
N PHE A 267 7.75 15.21 4.01
CA PHE A 267 7.95 13.77 4.20
C PHE A 267 9.41 13.37 3.98
N CYS A 268 10.08 13.89 2.96
CA CYS A 268 11.45 13.52 2.61
C CYS A 268 12.52 14.26 3.42
N THR A 269 12.09 15.13 4.34
CA THR A 269 12.93 16.04 5.15
C THR A 269 13.88 16.85 4.28
N LEU A 270 13.32 17.43 3.22
CA LEU A 270 14.00 18.28 2.26
C LEU A 270 13.43 19.69 2.31
N PRO A 271 14.24 20.72 2.06
CA PRO A 271 13.74 22.01 1.57
C PRO A 271 12.94 21.81 0.27
N PRO A 272 11.82 22.53 0.05
CA PRO A 272 11.00 22.38 -1.17
C PRO A 272 11.78 22.59 -2.47
N ASP A 273 12.78 23.48 -2.47
CA ASP A 273 13.65 23.78 -3.62
C ASP A 273 14.63 22.65 -3.94
N GLU A 274 14.95 21.78 -2.98
CA GLU A 274 15.80 20.61 -3.21
C GLU A 274 15.05 19.41 -3.81
N VAL A 275 13.71 19.41 -3.78
CA VAL A 275 12.91 18.29 -4.31
C VAL A 275 13.19 18.04 -5.80
N ALA A 276 13.41 19.10 -6.59
CA ALA A 276 13.73 18.99 -8.01
C ALA A 276 15.04 18.21 -8.24
N HIS A 277 16.09 18.54 -7.47
CA HIS A 277 17.37 17.84 -7.55
C HIS A 277 17.22 16.35 -7.21
N HIS A 278 16.48 16.03 -6.14
CA HIS A 278 16.24 14.64 -5.77
C HIS A 278 15.39 13.87 -6.78
N ALA A 279 14.42 14.53 -7.43
CA ALA A 279 13.65 13.94 -8.51
C ALA A 279 14.53 13.63 -9.75
N GLU A 280 15.46 14.51 -10.12
CA GLU A 280 16.43 14.27 -11.19
C GLU A 280 17.37 13.09 -10.87
N LEU A 281 17.77 12.93 -9.61
CA LEU A 281 18.53 11.75 -9.17
C LEU A 281 17.73 10.46 -9.38
N LEU A 282 16.41 10.49 -9.14
CA LEU A 282 15.52 9.35 -9.39
C LEU A 282 15.31 9.09 -10.89
N VAL A 283 15.25 10.12 -11.72
CA VAL A 283 15.25 9.95 -13.19
C VAL A 283 16.57 9.29 -13.65
N THR A 284 17.70 9.79 -13.16
CA THR A 284 19.04 9.24 -13.47
C THR A 284 19.22 7.80 -12.97
N ALA A 285 18.51 7.40 -11.92
CA ALA A 285 18.49 6.05 -11.40
C ALA A 285 17.44 5.15 -12.07
N ASP A 286 16.72 5.63 -13.09
CA ASP A 286 15.63 4.91 -13.75
C ASP A 286 14.59 4.40 -12.73
N TRP A 287 14.27 5.27 -11.76
CA TRP A 287 13.15 5.13 -10.85
C TRP A 287 11.94 5.90 -11.38
N LEU A 288 12.17 7.14 -11.81
CA LEU A 288 11.19 7.93 -12.57
C LEU A 288 11.58 7.91 -14.05
N ALA A 289 10.61 7.82 -14.95
CA ALA A 289 10.84 8.03 -16.38
C ALA A 289 11.03 9.52 -16.68
N VAL A 290 10.20 10.36 -16.04
CA VAL A 290 10.21 11.82 -16.15
C VAL A 290 9.79 12.43 -14.82
N ALA A 291 10.27 13.65 -14.55
CA ALA A 291 9.86 14.45 -13.41
C ALA A 291 9.83 15.95 -13.77
N ASP A 292 8.83 16.66 -13.25
CA ASP A 292 8.68 18.12 -13.32
C ASP A 292 8.20 18.64 -11.97
N THR A 293 8.70 19.80 -11.53
CA THR A 293 8.34 20.43 -10.26
C THR A 293 7.61 21.76 -10.42
N ALA A 294 7.22 22.13 -11.65
CA ALA A 294 6.57 23.40 -11.93
C ALA A 294 5.22 23.55 -11.21
N GLY A 295 4.93 24.77 -10.74
CA GLY A 295 3.62 25.11 -10.15
C GLY A 295 3.35 24.47 -8.79
N ASN A 296 4.39 24.31 -7.96
CA ASN A 296 4.32 23.70 -6.62
C ASN A 296 3.82 22.24 -6.61
N ARG A 297 4.06 21.52 -7.70
CA ARG A 297 3.64 20.12 -7.88
C ARG A 297 4.79 19.28 -8.41
N LEU A 298 5.05 18.13 -7.81
CA LEU A 298 5.86 17.08 -8.41
C LEU A 298 4.99 16.23 -9.33
N ARG A 299 5.16 16.45 -10.64
CA ARG A 299 4.61 15.61 -11.71
C ARG A 299 5.67 14.64 -12.18
N GLY A 300 5.23 13.50 -12.69
CA GLY A 300 6.14 12.53 -13.25
C GLY A 300 5.46 11.19 -13.46
N GLN A 301 6.26 10.23 -13.88
CA GLN A 301 5.83 8.85 -14.05
C GLN A 301 6.90 7.93 -13.48
N LEU A 302 6.48 6.91 -12.75
CA LEU A 302 7.33 5.78 -12.41
C LEU A 302 7.86 5.13 -13.71
N ALA A 303 9.13 4.76 -13.73
CA ALA A 303 9.67 3.93 -14.81
C ALA A 303 8.97 2.56 -14.81
N GLU A 304 8.72 1.98 -16.00
CA GLU A 304 7.99 0.70 -16.14
C GLU A 304 8.55 -0.42 -15.25
N ARG A 305 9.88 -0.45 -15.13
CA ARG A 305 10.61 -1.39 -14.27
C ARG A 305 10.16 -1.36 -12.81
N VAL A 306 9.71 -0.21 -12.29
CA VAL A 306 9.26 -0.05 -10.90
C VAL A 306 7.73 0.00 -10.77
N TRP A 307 6.97 -0.13 -11.85
CA TRP A 307 5.51 -0.19 -11.78
C TRP A 307 4.97 -1.24 -10.81
N PRO A 308 5.56 -2.45 -10.67
CA PRO A 308 5.14 -3.40 -9.63
C PRO A 308 5.13 -2.82 -8.20
N LEU A 309 5.93 -1.77 -7.94
CA LEU A 309 6.00 -1.07 -6.65
C LEU A 309 4.97 0.06 -6.50
N GLY A 310 4.21 0.40 -7.53
CA GLY A 310 3.19 1.46 -7.46
C GLY A 310 2.04 1.10 -6.49
N GLY A 311 1.65 2.07 -5.67
CA GLY A 311 0.66 1.97 -4.59
C GLY A 311 -0.78 2.30 -4.98
N LEU A 312 -1.11 2.27 -6.27
CA LEU A 312 -2.47 2.34 -6.82
C LEU A 312 -3.41 3.35 -6.11
N LEU A 313 -3.22 4.65 -6.41
CA LEU A 313 -4.13 5.73 -6.00
C LEU A 313 -5.55 5.60 -6.57
#